data_AF-A0A3N1GX01-F1
#
_entry.id   AF-A0A3N1GX01-F1
#
_cell.length_a   1.000
_cell.length_b   1.000
_cell.length_c   1.000
_cell.angle_alpha   90.00
_cell.angle_beta   90.00
_cell.angle_gamma   90.00
#
_symmetry.space_group_name_H-M   'P 1'
#
loop_
_entity.id
_entity.type
_entity.pdbx_description
1 polymer ?
#
loop_
_entity_poly.entity_id
_entity_poly.type
_entity_poly.pdbx_seq_one_letter_code
_entity_poly.pdbx_strand_id
1 'polypeptide(L)'
;MRRPLRTSLAAAAAAAALALTTGAAAAAPDDAAAPTVVVDGRDTGVPDRLLPSGARVSGALQLDGGWASRPAFQRHVVAELRDLRAAGVLSGREASAVRSAAARSADGTPGSEQPPRGRLTMAGDVGDLVPGVVDDPVHDPTLFEHDGTYYVASTGIADADDPGGVFLRRSTGSLEGPWESLGAVPLPAWTRAYDVGHLWAPHLVERDGVVHLYYSASSFGTNTSAIGHASTRTPEDLESWVDSGPVLTSGPGDPYNAIDPQVYVDRSGTWRMAFGSFWTGLQVVEMASMTETTGPVTNLARHPEDPPNPIENPQVFARGGYWYLTAAWDLCCRGVDSTYRTVVGRSTSPTGPFVDRDGVPLLEGGGTVLLDRRGDQVGPGALDVLEDRGLLYAVHHYYDAAADGVIRMQVREVGWEDGWPVVPGED
;
A
#
# COMPACT_ATOMS: atom_id res chain seq x y z
N MET A 1 -7.03 13.47 35.11
CA MET A 1 -5.74 13.45 35.85
C MET A 1 -4.72 14.28 35.09
N ARG A 2 -3.90 15.07 35.81
CA ARG A 2 -3.12 16.20 35.29
C ARG A 2 -1.89 15.75 34.49
N ARG A 3 -1.66 16.42 33.36
CA ARG A 3 -0.44 16.43 32.53
C ARG A 3 0.79 16.94 33.31
N PRO A 4 2.01 16.48 33.02
CA PRO A 4 3.22 17.24 33.35
C PRO A 4 3.57 18.21 32.22
N LEU A 5 3.98 19.40 32.63
CA LEU A 5 4.39 20.53 31.81
C LEU A 5 5.84 20.37 31.32
N ARG A 6 6.08 20.73 30.06
CA ARG A 6 7.40 21.01 29.50
C ARG A 6 7.90 22.35 30.04
N THR A 7 9.08 22.37 30.66
CA THR A 7 9.79 23.60 31.03
C THR A 7 11.02 23.78 30.14
N SER A 8 11.03 24.88 29.38
CA SER A 8 12.19 25.39 28.66
C SER A 8 13.19 26.02 29.63
N LEU A 9 14.47 25.71 29.51
CA LEU A 9 15.54 26.33 30.30
C LEU A 9 16.17 27.50 29.54
N ALA A 10 15.96 28.71 30.07
CA ALA A 10 16.75 29.90 29.77
C ALA A 10 17.53 30.33 31.03
N ALA A 11 18.84 30.48 30.82
CA ALA A 11 19.83 31.34 31.49
C ALA A 11 19.89 31.45 33.04
N ALA A 12 21.06 31.10 33.58
CA ALA A 12 21.69 31.85 34.69
C ALA A 12 23.22 31.74 34.57
N ALA A 13 23.89 32.88 34.44
CA ALA A 13 25.34 33.02 34.53
C ALA A 13 25.72 33.54 35.92
N ALA A 14 26.69 32.91 36.59
CA ALA A 14 27.48 33.56 37.64
C ALA A 14 28.78 32.79 37.95
N ALA A 15 29.89 33.50 37.71
CA ALA A 15 31.23 33.46 38.32
C ALA A 15 31.71 32.23 39.12
N ALA A 16 32.89 31.72 38.73
CA ALA A 16 33.84 31.09 39.65
C ALA A 16 35.28 31.48 39.29
N ALA A 17 36.03 31.85 40.33
CA ALA A 17 37.32 32.52 40.28
C ALA A 17 38.49 31.59 39.90
N LEU A 18 39.52 32.24 39.34
CA LEU A 18 40.81 31.70 38.96
C LEU A 18 41.61 31.25 40.19
N ALA A 19 42.07 30.00 40.21
CA ALA A 19 43.17 29.55 41.06
C ALA A 19 44.11 28.66 40.25
N LEU A 20 45.28 29.20 39.91
CA LEU A 20 46.40 28.48 39.34
C LEU A 20 47.15 27.74 40.44
N THR A 21 47.23 26.42 40.35
CA THR A 21 48.24 25.62 41.06
C THR A 21 48.98 24.76 40.04
N THR A 22 50.29 24.96 40.00
CA THR A 22 51.25 24.23 39.17
C THR A 22 51.50 22.85 39.78
N GLY A 23 51.24 21.78 39.01
CA GLY A 23 51.51 20.39 39.37
C GLY A 23 52.01 19.62 38.16
N ALA A 24 53.09 18.86 38.35
CA ALA A 24 53.93 18.24 37.34
C ALA A 24 53.21 17.32 36.34
N ALA A 25 53.70 17.33 35.10
CA ALA A 25 53.30 16.44 34.02
C ALA A 25 53.57 14.97 34.36
N ALA A 26 52.50 14.18 34.50
CA ALA A 26 52.53 12.75 34.32
C ALA A 26 52.21 12.46 32.84
N ALA A 27 53.10 11.74 32.15
CA ALA A 27 52.87 11.29 30.79
C ALA A 27 51.63 10.37 30.75
N ALA A 28 50.63 10.75 29.95
CA ALA A 28 49.48 9.92 29.64
C ALA A 28 49.87 8.82 28.63
N PRO A 29 49.23 7.65 28.66
CA PRO A 29 49.50 6.55 27.74
C PRO A 29 48.91 6.84 26.35
N ASP A 30 49.49 6.17 25.34
CA ASP A 30 49.27 6.21 23.89
C ASP A 30 47.93 6.79 23.37
N ASP A 31 48.06 7.60 22.31
CA ASP A 31 47.02 8.16 21.44
C ASP A 31 46.02 7.09 20.94
N ALA A 32 44.98 6.80 21.72
CA ALA A 32 43.75 6.25 21.19
C ALA A 32 43.00 7.40 20.50
N ALA A 33 42.88 7.37 19.18
CA ALA A 33 42.11 8.35 18.42
C ALA A 33 40.70 8.50 19.03
N ALA A 34 40.22 9.74 19.16
CA ALA A 34 38.91 10.02 19.74
C ALA A 34 37.81 9.25 18.97
N PRO A 35 36.85 8.61 19.66
CA PRO A 35 35.83 7.82 19.01
C PRO A 35 34.98 8.70 18.08
N THR A 36 34.64 8.15 16.92
CA THR A 36 33.81 8.79 15.90
C THR A 36 32.45 8.11 15.80
N VAL A 37 31.47 8.83 15.27
CA VAL A 37 30.13 8.29 15.01
C VAL A 37 30.23 7.34 13.81
N VAL A 38 29.82 6.10 14.02
CA VAL A 38 29.75 5.05 12.99
C VAL A 38 28.29 4.75 12.69
N VAL A 39 27.91 4.68 11.42
CA VAL A 39 26.55 4.32 10.97
C VAL A 39 26.66 3.10 10.07
N ASP A 40 26.09 1.96 10.45
CA ASP A 40 26.12 0.72 9.67
C ASP A 40 27.55 0.39 9.17
N GLY A 41 28.49 0.31 10.12
CA GLY A 41 29.91 0.05 9.88
C GLY A 41 30.69 1.18 9.17
N ARG A 42 30.05 2.30 8.80
CA ARG A 42 30.70 3.42 8.12
C ARG A 42 31.08 4.52 9.10
N ASP A 43 32.38 4.74 9.27
CA ASP A 43 32.90 5.88 10.02
C ASP A 43 32.57 7.19 9.29
N THR A 44 31.89 8.10 9.99
CA THR A 44 31.50 9.41 9.46
C THR A 44 32.59 10.46 9.59
N GLY A 45 33.65 10.19 10.36
CA GLY A 45 34.67 11.15 10.76
C GLY A 45 34.17 12.21 11.75
N VAL A 46 32.92 12.10 12.23
CA VAL A 46 32.34 13.03 13.20
C VAL A 46 32.68 12.59 14.61
N PRO A 47 33.26 13.45 15.47
CA PRO A 47 33.57 13.07 16.85
C PRO A 47 32.32 12.66 17.64
N ASP A 48 32.37 11.51 18.30
CA ASP A 48 31.27 10.97 19.10
C ASP A 48 31.25 11.60 20.51
N ARG A 49 30.87 12.88 20.54
CA ARG A 49 30.94 13.74 21.74
C ARG A 49 29.98 13.28 22.85
N LEU A 50 30.39 13.50 24.10
CA LEU A 50 29.51 13.38 25.26
C LEU A 50 28.53 14.57 25.29
N LEU A 51 27.25 14.24 25.44
CA LEU A 51 26.17 15.19 25.66
C LEU A 51 26.05 15.53 27.15
N PRO A 52 25.41 16.67 27.50
CA PRO A 52 25.12 17.00 28.91
C PRO A 52 24.29 15.95 29.65
N SER A 53 23.55 15.11 28.92
CA SER A 53 22.79 13.97 29.46
C SER A 53 23.66 12.78 29.86
N GLY A 54 24.96 12.79 29.54
CA GLY A 54 25.87 11.66 29.73
C GLY A 54 25.85 10.64 28.60
N ALA A 55 24.92 10.74 27.64
CA ALA A 55 24.92 9.94 26.42
C ALA A 55 25.94 10.46 25.40
N ARG A 56 26.38 9.60 24.48
CA ARG A 56 27.15 10.02 23.30
C ARG A 56 26.23 10.39 22.13
N VAL A 57 26.77 11.09 21.13
CA VAL A 57 26.03 11.45 19.90
C VAL A 57 25.47 10.19 19.22
N SER A 58 26.27 9.14 19.09
CA SER A 58 25.87 7.83 18.56
C SER A 58 24.66 7.23 19.31
N GLY A 59 24.70 7.29 20.64
CA GLY A 59 23.62 6.80 21.50
C GLY A 59 22.34 7.62 21.41
N ALA A 60 22.44 8.94 21.22
CA ALA A 60 21.27 9.81 21.01
C ALA A 60 20.60 9.58 19.64
N LEU A 61 21.39 9.26 18.62
CA LEU A 61 20.91 8.96 17.27
C LEU A 61 20.27 7.58 17.11
N GLN A 62 20.36 6.72 18.13
CA GLN A 62 19.81 5.36 18.15
C GLN A 62 20.15 4.55 16.89
N LEU A 63 21.41 4.64 16.44
CA LEU A 63 21.84 4.11 15.14
C LEU A 63 21.70 2.58 15.01
N ASP A 64 21.74 1.85 16.13
CA ASP A 64 21.60 0.39 16.19
C ASP A 64 20.20 -0.07 16.67
N GLY A 65 19.23 0.84 16.74
CA GLY A 65 17.92 0.56 17.34
C GLY A 65 16.95 -0.10 16.37
N GLY A 66 17.00 -1.43 16.20
CA GLY A 66 16.10 -2.25 15.38
C GLY A 66 14.86 -1.56 14.79
N TRP A 67 15.07 -0.84 13.69
CA TRP A 67 14.09 0.08 13.10
C TRP A 67 13.08 -0.68 12.24
N ALA A 68 11.81 -0.27 12.26
CA ALA A 68 10.74 -0.90 11.49
C ALA A 68 10.87 -0.71 9.96
N SER A 69 11.44 0.43 9.53
CA SER A 69 11.66 0.73 8.12
C SER A 69 12.84 1.67 7.89
N ARG A 70 13.48 1.63 6.72
CA ARG A 70 14.60 2.51 6.36
C ARG A 70 14.15 3.98 6.30
N PRO A 71 12.96 4.31 5.77
CA PRO A 71 12.39 5.64 5.92
C PRO A 71 12.20 6.04 7.39
N ALA A 72 11.71 5.16 8.27
CA ALA A 72 11.56 5.45 9.69
C ALA A 72 12.90 5.76 10.37
N PHE A 73 13.93 4.93 10.11
CA PHE A 73 15.30 5.18 10.56
C PHE A 73 15.81 6.54 10.08
N GLN A 74 15.68 6.83 8.78
CA GLN A 74 16.16 8.08 8.20
C GLN A 74 15.44 9.30 8.76
N ARG A 75 14.11 9.22 8.94
CA ARG A 75 13.32 10.30 9.55
C ARG A 75 13.74 10.56 10.99
N HIS A 76 13.94 9.52 11.78
CA HIS A 76 14.45 9.64 13.14
C HIS A 76 15.82 10.33 13.18
N VAL A 77 16.79 9.82 12.41
CA VAL A 77 18.13 10.40 12.36
C VAL A 77 18.09 11.86 11.93
N VAL A 78 17.24 12.23 10.96
CA VAL A 78 17.08 13.63 10.54
C VAL A 78 16.50 14.51 11.65
N ALA A 79 15.55 14.02 12.45
CA ALA A 79 14.98 14.75 13.57
C ALA A 79 16.02 14.97 14.68
N GLU A 80 16.74 13.92 15.11
CA GLU A 80 17.76 14.02 16.15
C GLU A 80 18.94 14.91 15.71
N LEU A 81 19.36 14.83 14.44
CA LEU A 81 20.39 15.72 13.90
C LEU A 81 19.96 17.19 13.89
N ARG A 82 18.66 17.49 13.76
CA ARG A 82 18.14 18.85 13.87
C ARG A 82 18.29 19.37 15.30
N ASP A 83 17.95 18.55 16.28
CA ASP A 83 17.99 18.92 17.70
C ASP A 83 19.43 19.08 18.20
N LEU A 84 20.34 18.17 17.81
CA LEU A 84 21.76 18.28 18.13
C LEU A 84 22.43 19.52 17.49
N ARG A 85 21.96 19.95 16.31
CA ARG A 85 22.42 21.21 15.71
C ARG A 85 21.88 22.44 16.44
N ALA A 86 20.59 22.41 16.81
CA ALA A 86 19.97 23.51 17.56
C ALA A 86 20.64 23.69 18.93
N ALA A 87 21.08 22.59 19.55
CA ALA A 87 21.84 22.60 20.79
C ALA A 87 23.34 22.98 20.63
N GLY A 88 23.81 23.23 19.40
CA GLY A 88 25.21 23.59 19.13
C GLY A 88 26.21 22.43 19.28
N VAL A 89 25.73 21.20 19.41
CA VAL A 89 26.56 19.99 19.58
C VAL A 89 27.21 19.58 18.26
N LEU A 90 26.49 19.73 17.14
CA LEU A 90 26.97 19.42 15.80
C LEU A 90 26.94 20.66 14.90
N SER A 91 27.99 20.82 14.10
CA SER A 91 27.99 21.75 12.98
C SER A 91 27.10 21.26 11.84
N GLY A 92 26.77 22.16 10.91
CA GLY A 92 26.03 21.79 9.70
C GLY A 92 26.77 20.76 8.82
N ARG A 93 28.11 20.79 8.81
CA ARG A 93 28.92 19.82 8.06
C ARG A 93 28.89 18.44 8.69
N GLU A 94 29.03 18.36 10.01
CA GLU A 94 28.99 17.10 10.75
C GLU A 94 27.61 16.44 10.64
N ALA A 95 26.54 17.21 10.83
CA ALA A 95 25.19 16.69 10.63
C ALA A 95 24.94 16.23 9.19
N SER A 96 25.55 16.89 8.20
CA SER A 96 25.48 16.43 6.81
C SER A 96 26.23 15.11 6.60
N ALA A 97 27.40 14.93 7.22
CA ALA A 97 28.18 13.70 7.12
C ALA A 97 27.41 12.50 7.71
N VAL A 98 26.85 12.66 8.91
CA VAL A 98 26.03 11.62 9.55
C VAL A 98 24.77 11.33 8.73
N ARG A 99 24.05 12.37 8.26
CA ARG A 99 22.86 12.18 7.40
C ARG A 99 23.20 11.44 6.11
N SER A 100 24.34 11.76 5.48
CA SER A 100 24.78 11.06 4.27
C SER A 100 25.13 9.60 4.53
N ALA A 101 25.67 9.26 5.70
CA ALA A 101 25.92 7.88 6.10
C ALA A 101 24.61 7.13 6.39
N ALA A 102 23.69 7.73 7.15
CA ALA A 102 22.36 7.15 7.43
C ALA A 102 21.51 6.97 6.17
N ALA A 103 21.60 7.88 5.20
CA ALA A 103 20.96 7.74 3.90
C ALA A 103 21.43 6.49 3.13
N ARG A 104 22.64 5.98 3.43
CA ARG A 104 23.23 4.78 2.83
C ARG A 104 23.17 3.54 3.75
N SER A 105 22.63 3.67 4.96
CA SER A 105 22.49 2.58 5.90
C SER A 105 21.49 1.54 5.41
N ALA A 106 21.76 0.27 5.73
CA ALA A 106 20.80 -0.82 5.63
C ALA A 106 19.83 -0.87 6.83
N ASP A 107 20.04 -0.08 7.89
CA ASP A 107 19.19 -0.06 9.08
C ASP A 107 17.74 0.30 8.74
N GLY A 108 16.82 -0.51 9.27
CA GLY A 108 15.41 -0.43 8.96
C GLY A 108 15.04 -1.02 7.59
N THR A 109 15.96 -1.54 6.79
CA THR A 109 15.53 -2.28 5.58
C THR A 109 14.91 -3.61 6.02
N PRO A 110 13.64 -3.90 5.69
CA PRO A 110 13.12 -5.26 5.87
C PRO A 110 13.94 -6.19 4.98
N GLY A 111 14.69 -7.11 5.59
CA GLY A 111 15.53 -8.08 4.89
C GLY A 111 16.71 -7.45 4.13
N SER A 112 17.94 -7.77 4.55
CA SER A 112 19.08 -7.82 3.61
C SER A 112 18.95 -8.98 2.60
N GLU A 113 17.80 -9.67 2.60
CA GLU A 113 17.40 -10.69 1.67
C GLU A 113 16.89 -10.08 0.37
N GLN A 114 17.17 -10.77 -0.73
CA GLN A 114 16.63 -10.41 -2.03
C GLN A 114 15.09 -10.33 -1.96
N PRO A 115 14.46 -9.41 -2.71
CA PRO A 115 13.00 -9.36 -2.76
C PRO A 115 12.46 -10.73 -3.21
N PRO A 116 11.37 -11.22 -2.60
CA PRO A 116 10.88 -12.56 -2.85
C PRO A 116 10.43 -12.70 -4.32
N ARG A 117 10.54 -13.90 -4.87
CA ARG A 117 10.39 -14.14 -6.31
C ARG A 117 9.29 -15.15 -6.60
N GLY A 118 8.68 -15.04 -7.78
CA GLY A 118 7.68 -15.99 -8.24
C GLY A 118 6.39 -15.95 -7.42
N ARG A 119 5.77 -17.11 -7.20
CA ARG A 119 4.59 -17.25 -6.33
C ARG A 119 5.04 -17.23 -4.87
N LEU A 120 4.48 -16.32 -4.09
CA LEU A 120 4.87 -16.16 -2.69
C LEU A 120 4.21 -17.23 -1.81
N THR A 121 4.95 -17.75 -0.83
CA THR A 121 4.37 -18.64 0.18
C THR A 121 3.67 -17.78 1.23
N MET A 122 2.34 -17.73 1.15
CA MET A 122 1.54 -16.87 2.03
C MET A 122 1.46 -17.45 3.44
N ALA A 123 1.61 -16.60 4.46
CA ALA A 123 1.50 -16.96 5.87
C ALA A 123 0.62 -15.96 6.64
N GLY A 124 -0.08 -16.44 7.67
CA GLY A 124 -0.99 -15.63 8.49
C GLY A 124 -2.41 -15.56 7.94
N ASP A 125 -3.11 -14.48 8.24
CA ASP A 125 -4.53 -14.29 7.96
C ASP A 125 -4.78 -13.97 6.47
N VAL A 126 -4.75 -15.00 5.61
CA VAL A 126 -4.78 -14.87 4.15
C VAL A 126 -6.12 -15.24 3.52
N GLY A 127 -7.18 -15.35 4.33
CA GLY A 127 -8.50 -15.84 3.90
C GLY A 127 -8.80 -17.28 4.33
N ASP A 128 -8.13 -17.78 5.37
CA ASP A 128 -8.35 -19.15 5.85
C ASP A 128 -9.65 -19.26 6.65
N LEU A 129 -10.49 -20.23 6.30
CA LEU A 129 -11.61 -20.63 7.14
C LEU A 129 -11.09 -21.41 8.35
N VAL A 130 -11.02 -20.76 9.51
CA VAL A 130 -10.69 -21.42 10.78
C VAL A 130 -11.99 -21.88 11.46
N PRO A 131 -12.20 -23.20 11.66
CA PRO A 131 -13.42 -23.69 12.28
C PRO A 131 -13.69 -23.07 13.65
N GLY A 132 -14.87 -22.45 13.82
CA GLY A 132 -15.28 -21.81 15.07
C GLY A 132 -14.81 -20.36 15.25
N VAL A 133 -14.20 -19.77 14.22
CA VAL A 133 -13.86 -18.34 14.12
C VAL A 133 -14.77 -17.69 13.06
N VAL A 134 -14.94 -16.37 13.15
CA VAL A 134 -15.62 -15.58 12.10
C VAL A 134 -14.83 -15.72 10.80
N ASP A 135 -15.52 -16.06 9.72
CA ASP A 135 -14.94 -16.17 8.38
C ASP A 135 -14.40 -14.81 7.94
N ASP A 136 -13.13 -14.79 7.53
CA ASP A 136 -12.41 -13.58 7.16
C ASP A 136 -11.79 -13.75 5.76
N PRO A 137 -12.62 -13.83 4.71
CA PRO A 137 -12.15 -14.04 3.35
C PRO A 137 -11.41 -12.82 2.82
N VAL A 138 -10.41 -13.04 1.97
CA VAL A 138 -9.74 -11.96 1.25
C VAL A 138 -10.32 -11.86 -0.16
N HIS A 139 -11.55 -11.36 -0.27
CA HIS A 139 -12.20 -11.09 -1.55
C HIS A 139 -11.89 -9.67 -2.02
N ASP A 140 -11.63 -9.49 -3.31
CA ASP A 140 -11.22 -8.22 -3.94
C ASP A 140 -10.08 -7.46 -3.22
N PRO A 141 -8.88 -8.07 -3.08
CA PRO A 141 -7.78 -7.43 -2.38
C PRO A 141 -7.21 -6.23 -3.14
N THR A 142 -6.92 -5.15 -2.43
CA THR A 142 -5.93 -4.14 -2.82
C THR A 142 -4.67 -4.31 -1.97
N LEU A 143 -3.48 -4.19 -2.57
CA LEU A 143 -2.19 -4.32 -1.90
C LEU A 143 -1.47 -2.97 -1.91
N PHE A 144 -1.10 -2.51 -0.73
CA PHE A 144 -0.53 -1.18 -0.53
C PHE A 144 0.64 -1.21 0.46
N GLU A 145 1.58 -0.28 0.34
CA GLU A 145 2.69 -0.11 1.27
C GLU A 145 2.68 1.29 1.85
N HIS A 146 2.82 1.39 3.18
CA HIS A 146 2.96 2.65 3.86
C HIS A 146 3.90 2.53 5.06
N ASP A 147 4.95 3.35 5.03
CA ASP A 147 5.93 3.51 6.11
C ASP A 147 6.69 2.22 6.50
N GLY A 148 6.82 1.28 5.57
CA GLY A 148 7.48 -0.02 5.68
C GLY A 148 6.54 -1.16 6.10
N THR A 149 5.24 -0.89 6.17
CA THR A 149 4.21 -1.89 6.46
C THR A 149 3.40 -2.14 5.20
N TYR A 150 3.21 -3.40 4.84
CA TYR A 150 2.29 -3.79 3.78
C TYR A 150 0.88 -3.90 4.35
N TYR A 151 -0.10 -3.47 3.59
CA TYR A 151 -1.51 -3.53 3.92
C TYR A 151 -2.26 -4.24 2.81
N VAL A 152 -3.24 -5.05 3.20
CA VAL A 152 -4.27 -5.56 2.29
C VAL A 152 -5.61 -5.10 2.82
N ALA A 153 -6.33 -4.33 2.01
CA ALA A 153 -7.75 -4.10 2.23
C ALA A 153 -8.56 -5.03 1.34
N SER A 154 -9.66 -5.57 1.85
CA SER A 154 -10.54 -6.48 1.13
C SER A 154 -12.01 -6.13 1.36
N THR A 155 -12.86 -6.68 0.49
CA THR A 155 -14.31 -6.71 0.67
C THR A 155 -14.65 -7.17 2.09
N GLY A 156 -15.63 -6.49 2.70
CA GLY A 156 -16.06 -6.73 4.08
C GLY A 156 -16.73 -8.08 4.29
N ILE A 157 -17.00 -8.40 5.55
CA ILE A 157 -17.72 -9.62 5.92
C ILE A 157 -19.22 -9.35 5.86
N ALA A 158 -19.94 -10.17 5.10
CA ALA A 158 -21.38 -10.05 4.94
C ALA A 158 -22.12 -10.33 6.25
N ASP A 159 -22.94 -9.37 6.69
CA ASP A 159 -23.82 -9.55 7.83
C ASP A 159 -25.15 -8.83 7.54
N ALA A 160 -26.26 -9.51 7.77
CA ALA A 160 -27.59 -9.01 7.45
C ALA A 160 -28.10 -7.98 8.48
N ASP A 161 -27.64 -8.06 9.73
CA ASP A 161 -28.08 -7.21 10.84
C ASP A 161 -27.10 -6.05 11.07
N ASP A 162 -25.80 -6.27 10.83
CA ASP A 162 -24.74 -5.25 10.97
C ASP A 162 -23.71 -5.30 9.82
N PRO A 163 -24.05 -4.77 8.63
CA PRO A 163 -23.19 -4.82 7.45
C PRO A 163 -21.74 -4.39 7.73
N GLY A 164 -20.78 -5.23 7.36
CA GLY A 164 -19.36 -4.97 7.58
C GLY A 164 -18.80 -3.86 6.68
N GLY A 165 -17.90 -3.03 7.22
CA GLY A 165 -17.08 -2.15 6.41
C GLY A 165 -15.91 -2.89 5.73
N VAL A 166 -14.98 -2.13 5.15
CA VAL A 166 -13.79 -2.68 4.48
C VAL A 166 -12.88 -3.36 5.51
N PHE A 167 -12.46 -4.59 5.23
CA PHE A 167 -11.59 -5.35 6.14
C PHE A 167 -10.12 -5.06 5.84
N LEU A 168 -9.30 -4.88 6.88
CA LEU A 168 -7.89 -4.51 6.74
C LEU A 168 -6.98 -5.55 7.41
N ARG A 169 -5.90 -5.88 6.73
CA ARG A 169 -4.78 -6.71 7.20
C ARG A 169 -3.48 -5.97 7.03
N ARG A 170 -2.46 -6.36 7.79
CA ARG A 170 -1.10 -5.85 7.62
C ARG A 170 -0.05 -6.94 7.69
N SER A 171 1.12 -6.67 7.12
CA SER A 171 2.33 -7.41 7.40
C SER A 171 3.51 -6.46 7.57
N THR A 172 4.26 -6.63 8.67
CA THR A 172 5.45 -5.84 8.96
C THR A 172 6.68 -6.56 8.42
N GLY A 173 7.07 -6.24 7.19
CA GLY A 173 8.40 -6.55 6.66
C GLY A 173 8.49 -7.58 5.52
N SER A 174 7.43 -8.32 5.20
CA SER A 174 7.41 -9.19 4.00
C SER A 174 6.03 -9.25 3.35
N LEU A 175 6.01 -9.39 2.02
CA LEU A 175 4.80 -9.69 1.25
C LEU A 175 4.28 -11.12 1.48
N GLU A 176 5.16 -12.03 1.93
CA GLU A 176 4.81 -13.40 2.31
C GLU A 176 4.02 -13.46 3.62
N GLY A 177 4.12 -12.42 4.46
CA GLY A 177 3.53 -12.39 5.79
C GLY A 177 4.56 -12.53 6.92
N PRO A 178 4.13 -12.89 8.15
CA PRO A 178 2.74 -13.22 8.47
C PRO A 178 1.82 -12.00 8.28
N TRP A 179 0.65 -12.26 7.71
CA TRP A 179 -0.44 -11.29 7.64
C TRP A 179 -1.27 -11.34 8.92
N GLU A 180 -1.58 -10.17 9.48
CA GLU A 180 -2.37 -10.00 10.70
C GLU A 180 -3.64 -9.23 10.37
N SER A 181 -4.80 -9.78 10.73
CA SER A 181 -6.08 -9.09 10.63
C SER A 181 -6.20 -7.97 11.66
N LEU A 182 -6.52 -6.77 11.17
CA LEU A 182 -6.77 -5.59 12.01
C LEU A 182 -8.26 -5.43 12.33
N GLY A 183 -9.14 -5.92 11.45
CA GLY A 183 -10.59 -5.77 11.55
C GLY A 183 -11.15 -4.89 10.44
N ALA A 184 -12.41 -4.47 10.61
CA ALA A 184 -13.12 -3.66 9.63
C ALA A 184 -13.04 -2.16 9.95
N VAL A 185 -12.79 -1.34 8.93
CA VAL A 185 -13.03 0.11 8.96
C VAL A 185 -14.52 0.36 9.23
N PRO A 186 -14.90 1.31 10.11
CA PRO A 186 -16.30 1.55 10.44
C PRO A 186 -17.19 1.81 9.22
N LEU A 187 -18.37 1.18 9.19
CA LEU A 187 -19.34 1.35 8.10
C LEU A 187 -19.93 2.78 8.09
N PRO A 188 -19.77 3.56 7.01
CA PRO A 188 -20.36 4.89 6.94
C PRO A 188 -21.88 4.85 6.79
N ALA A 189 -22.61 5.63 7.59
CA ALA A 189 -24.07 5.53 7.68
C ALA A 189 -24.80 5.77 6.34
N TRP A 190 -24.23 6.56 5.43
CA TRP A 190 -24.84 6.88 4.14
C TRP A 190 -24.94 5.67 3.20
N THR A 191 -24.08 4.65 3.37
CA THR A 191 -24.02 3.46 2.51
C THR A 191 -25.28 2.61 2.63
N ARG A 192 -26.00 2.72 3.75
CA ARG A 192 -27.30 2.05 3.98
C ARG A 192 -28.37 2.42 2.95
N ALA A 193 -28.23 3.56 2.26
CA ALA A 193 -29.13 3.94 1.17
C ALA A 193 -28.99 3.04 -0.09
N TYR A 194 -27.97 2.18 -0.13
CA TYR A 194 -27.66 1.28 -1.25
C TYR A 194 -27.93 -0.20 -0.91
N ASP A 195 -28.67 -0.48 0.18
CA ASP A 195 -28.98 -1.84 0.66
C ASP A 195 -27.75 -2.74 0.80
N VAL A 196 -26.65 -2.17 1.32
CA VAL A 196 -25.39 -2.88 1.51
C VAL A 196 -25.52 -3.99 2.55
N GLY A 197 -25.01 -5.18 2.23
CA GLY A 197 -24.72 -6.25 3.21
C GLY A 197 -23.29 -6.21 3.73
N HIS A 198 -22.41 -5.46 3.06
CA HIS A 198 -21.02 -5.13 3.41
C HIS A 198 -20.46 -4.19 2.31
N LEU A 199 -19.29 -3.59 2.51
CA LEU A 199 -18.59 -2.78 1.49
C LEU A 199 -17.65 -3.63 0.62
N TRP A 200 -17.54 -3.30 -0.67
CA TRP A 200 -16.83 -4.14 -1.65
C TRP A 200 -15.65 -3.45 -2.32
N ALA A 201 -14.75 -4.27 -2.87
CA ALA A 201 -13.68 -3.90 -3.79
C ALA A 201 -12.94 -2.61 -3.40
N PRO A 202 -12.26 -2.60 -2.25
CA PRO A 202 -11.51 -1.44 -1.82
C PRO A 202 -10.31 -1.16 -2.71
N HIS A 203 -9.90 0.10 -2.77
CA HIS A 203 -8.63 0.52 -3.38
C HIS A 203 -7.90 1.52 -2.49
N LEU A 204 -6.62 1.26 -2.22
CA LEU A 204 -5.76 2.12 -1.41
C LEU A 204 -4.77 2.88 -2.28
N VAL A 205 -4.64 4.19 -2.03
CA VAL A 205 -3.64 5.04 -2.68
C VAL A 205 -3.16 6.14 -1.74
N GLU A 206 -1.89 6.53 -1.86
CA GLU A 206 -1.34 7.64 -1.08
C GLU A 206 -1.24 8.92 -1.90
N ARG A 207 -1.56 10.05 -1.27
CA ARG A 207 -1.23 11.37 -1.77
C ARG A 207 -0.80 12.28 -0.62
N ASP A 208 0.36 12.91 -0.76
CA ASP A 208 0.88 13.90 0.20
C ASP A 208 0.94 13.39 1.66
N GLY A 209 1.26 12.10 1.86
CA GLY A 209 1.33 11.45 3.17
C GLY A 209 -0.04 11.18 3.81
N VAL A 210 -1.11 11.20 3.01
CA VAL A 210 -2.47 10.79 3.41
C VAL A 210 -2.83 9.55 2.60
N VAL A 211 -3.27 8.51 3.29
CA VAL A 211 -3.79 7.28 2.67
C VAL A 211 -5.27 7.46 2.41
N HIS A 212 -5.67 7.17 1.18
CA HIS A 212 -7.03 7.27 0.67
C HIS A 212 -7.55 5.87 0.39
N LEU A 213 -8.74 5.56 0.94
CA LEU A 213 -9.47 4.33 0.74
C LEU A 213 -10.71 4.63 -0.08
N TYR A 214 -10.79 4.06 -1.27
CA TYR A 214 -12.02 3.99 -2.05
C TYR A 214 -12.70 2.65 -1.81
N TYR A 215 -14.03 2.62 -1.87
CA TYR A 215 -14.81 1.41 -1.62
C TYR A 215 -16.15 1.48 -2.34
N SER A 216 -16.80 0.34 -2.52
CA SER A 216 -18.08 0.24 -3.22
C SER A 216 -19.23 -0.02 -2.23
N ALA A 217 -20.32 0.75 -2.37
CA ALA A 217 -21.60 0.51 -1.72
C ALA A 217 -22.62 0.11 -2.79
N SER A 218 -23.09 -1.13 -2.74
CA SER A 218 -23.97 -1.72 -3.76
C SER A 218 -24.75 -2.93 -3.21
N SER A 219 -25.63 -3.46 -4.04
CA SER A 219 -26.37 -4.71 -3.84
C SER A 219 -26.39 -5.53 -5.13
N PHE A 220 -26.30 -6.87 -4.99
CA PHE A 220 -25.94 -7.77 -6.09
C PHE A 220 -26.95 -7.71 -7.23
N GLY A 221 -26.45 -7.61 -8.48
CA GLY A 221 -27.28 -7.59 -9.68
C GLY A 221 -27.97 -6.26 -9.99
N THR A 222 -27.65 -5.19 -9.25
CA THR A 222 -28.15 -3.83 -9.51
C THR A 222 -26.99 -2.89 -9.90
N ASN A 223 -27.32 -1.72 -10.46
CA ASN A 223 -26.37 -0.61 -10.60
C ASN A 223 -26.77 0.61 -9.76
N THR A 224 -27.67 0.46 -8.79
CA THR A 224 -27.87 1.50 -7.76
C THR A 224 -26.67 1.39 -6.84
N SER A 225 -25.64 2.18 -7.11
CA SER A 225 -24.31 1.96 -6.51
C SER A 225 -23.55 3.26 -6.33
N ALA A 226 -22.59 3.23 -5.42
CA ALA A 226 -21.70 4.36 -5.18
C ALA A 226 -20.29 3.91 -4.85
N ILE A 227 -19.33 4.66 -5.38
CA ILE A 227 -17.95 4.64 -4.92
C ILE A 227 -17.83 5.68 -3.81
N GLY A 228 -17.49 5.24 -2.60
CA GLY A 228 -17.20 6.06 -1.44
C GLY A 228 -15.72 6.36 -1.26
N HIS A 229 -15.41 7.26 -0.34
CA HIS A 229 -14.03 7.62 0.01
C HIS A 229 -13.87 7.84 1.52
N ALA A 230 -12.83 7.26 2.10
CA ALA A 230 -12.31 7.59 3.42
C ALA A 230 -10.80 7.88 3.37
N SER A 231 -10.27 8.55 4.39
CA SER A 231 -8.84 8.85 4.45
C SER A 231 -8.27 8.83 5.86
N THR A 232 -6.97 8.55 5.98
CA THR A 232 -6.24 8.57 7.24
C THR A 232 -4.75 8.86 7.03
N ARG A 233 -4.03 9.14 8.11
CA ARG A 233 -2.55 9.11 8.17
C ARG A 233 -2.01 7.93 8.97
N THR A 234 -2.88 7.13 9.56
CA THR A 234 -2.52 6.02 10.46
C THR A 234 -3.40 4.81 10.10
N PRO A 235 -3.12 4.12 8.97
CA PRO A 235 -3.98 3.04 8.47
C PRO A 235 -4.28 1.94 9.49
N GLU A 236 -3.33 1.67 10.39
CA GLU A 236 -3.44 0.69 11.47
C GLU A 236 -4.44 1.05 12.59
N ASP A 237 -4.81 2.32 12.72
CA ASP A 237 -5.85 2.76 13.64
C ASP A 237 -7.19 2.81 12.89
N LEU A 238 -8.01 1.77 13.02
CA LEU A 238 -9.29 1.65 12.31
C LEU A 238 -10.28 2.79 12.60
N GLU A 239 -10.18 3.43 13.77
CA GLU A 239 -11.04 4.56 14.14
C GLU A 239 -10.54 5.90 13.58
N SER A 240 -9.33 5.94 13.00
CA SER A 240 -8.74 7.15 12.42
C SER A 240 -9.23 7.46 11.01
N TRP A 241 -9.93 6.52 10.37
CA TRP A 241 -10.48 6.69 9.03
C TRP A 241 -11.63 7.68 9.03
N VAL A 242 -11.46 8.77 8.27
CA VAL A 242 -12.47 9.82 8.12
C VAL A 242 -13.19 9.63 6.79
N ASP A 243 -14.45 9.21 6.85
CA ASP A 243 -15.35 9.12 5.70
C ASP A 243 -15.66 10.50 5.11
N SER A 244 -15.66 10.59 3.78
CA SER A 244 -15.96 11.81 3.01
C SER A 244 -17.21 11.69 2.15
N GLY A 245 -17.95 10.57 2.24
CA GLY A 245 -19.15 10.34 1.46
C GLY A 245 -18.91 9.79 0.05
N PRO A 246 -19.95 9.80 -0.81
CA PRO A 246 -19.86 9.30 -2.17
C PRO A 246 -19.07 10.24 -3.08
N VAL A 247 -18.23 9.65 -3.94
CA VAL A 247 -17.43 10.32 -4.98
C VAL A 247 -18.08 10.20 -6.36
N LEU A 248 -18.59 9.00 -6.68
CA LEU A 248 -19.28 8.71 -7.94
C LEU A 248 -20.44 7.76 -7.66
N THR A 249 -21.57 7.95 -8.34
CA THR A 249 -22.76 7.11 -8.16
C THR A 249 -23.31 6.67 -9.51
N SER A 250 -24.04 5.57 -9.53
CA SER A 250 -24.87 5.12 -10.65
C SER A 250 -26.25 4.72 -10.18
N GLY A 251 -27.21 4.71 -11.09
CA GLY A 251 -28.54 4.15 -10.88
C GLY A 251 -29.21 3.70 -12.17
N PRO A 252 -30.50 3.30 -12.09
CA PRO A 252 -31.25 2.86 -13.25
C PRO A 252 -31.24 3.92 -14.36
N GLY A 253 -30.73 3.54 -15.53
CA GLY A 253 -30.58 4.42 -16.70
C GLY A 253 -29.14 4.81 -17.01
N ASP A 254 -28.22 4.70 -16.05
CA ASP A 254 -26.79 4.88 -16.30
C ASP A 254 -26.21 3.69 -17.08
N PRO A 255 -25.25 3.92 -17.98
CA PRO A 255 -24.69 2.87 -18.83
C PRO A 255 -23.60 2.04 -18.12
N TYR A 256 -23.36 2.28 -16.83
CA TYR A 256 -22.31 1.63 -16.05
C TYR A 256 -22.80 1.32 -14.63
N ASN A 257 -21.97 0.56 -13.91
CA ASN A 257 -22.10 0.34 -12.48
C ASN A 257 -20.95 1.04 -11.75
N ALA A 258 -21.25 1.92 -10.79
CA ALA A 258 -20.26 2.66 -10.00
C ALA A 258 -19.75 1.80 -8.83
N ILE A 259 -18.97 0.77 -9.15
CA ILE A 259 -18.23 -0.09 -8.21
C ILE A 259 -16.82 -0.37 -8.74
N ASP A 260 -16.01 -1.09 -7.97
CA ASP A 260 -14.63 -1.50 -8.29
C ASP A 260 -13.70 -0.33 -8.64
N PRO A 261 -13.57 0.68 -7.76
CA PRO A 261 -12.73 1.83 -8.01
C PRO A 261 -11.25 1.45 -8.07
N GLN A 262 -10.53 2.05 -9.00
CA GLN A 262 -9.08 2.09 -9.01
C GLN A 262 -8.62 3.51 -9.33
N VAL A 263 -7.89 4.12 -8.39
CA VAL A 263 -7.41 5.50 -8.52
C VAL A 263 -5.91 5.51 -8.78
N TYR A 264 -5.53 6.18 -9.86
CA TYR A 264 -4.15 6.27 -10.32
C TYR A 264 -3.82 7.67 -10.84
N VAL A 265 -2.52 7.96 -10.90
CA VAL A 265 -1.99 9.20 -11.45
C VAL A 265 -1.27 8.92 -12.76
N ASP A 266 -1.60 9.66 -13.80
CA ASP A 266 -0.91 9.52 -15.08
C ASP A 266 0.46 10.24 -15.12
N ARG A 267 1.24 10.01 -16.18
CA ARG A 267 2.58 10.59 -16.35
C ARG A 267 2.58 12.13 -16.41
N SER A 268 1.43 12.76 -16.64
CA SER A 268 1.27 14.21 -16.63
C SER A 268 0.89 14.77 -15.26
N GLY A 269 0.61 13.89 -14.28
CA GLY A 269 0.16 14.27 -12.94
C GLY A 269 -1.36 14.38 -12.81
N THR A 270 -2.13 13.96 -13.81
CA THR A 270 -3.59 13.96 -13.75
C THR A 270 -4.07 12.71 -13.03
N TRP A 271 -4.88 12.91 -12.00
CA TRP A 271 -5.54 11.84 -11.25
C TRP A 271 -6.76 11.34 -12.02
N ARG A 272 -6.96 10.03 -12.02
CA ARG A 272 -8.04 9.34 -12.72
C ARG A 272 -8.58 8.23 -11.83
N MET A 273 -9.86 7.93 -12.02
CA MET A 273 -10.54 6.77 -11.45
C MET A 273 -10.99 5.87 -12.59
N ALA A 274 -10.41 4.68 -12.69
CA ALA A 274 -11.04 3.59 -13.43
C ALA A 274 -12.04 2.88 -12.52
N PHE A 275 -13.15 2.39 -13.08
CA PHE A 275 -14.18 1.68 -12.32
C PHE A 275 -15.07 0.85 -13.25
N GLY A 276 -15.94 0.01 -12.69
CA GLY A 276 -17.02 -0.62 -13.46
C GLY A 276 -17.07 -2.13 -13.34
N SER A 277 -18.29 -2.64 -13.47
CA SER A 277 -18.62 -4.06 -13.46
C SER A 277 -19.88 -4.25 -14.31
N PHE A 278 -19.87 -5.19 -15.26
CA PHE A 278 -20.95 -5.45 -16.22
C PHE A 278 -21.36 -4.22 -17.07
N TRP A 279 -22.65 -4.06 -17.37
CA TRP A 279 -23.22 -2.98 -18.20
C TRP A 279 -22.41 -2.71 -19.46
N THR A 280 -21.98 -1.47 -19.73
CA THR A 280 -21.16 -1.18 -20.90
C THR A 280 -19.69 -1.53 -20.71
N GLY A 281 -19.26 -1.90 -19.50
CA GLY A 281 -17.92 -2.39 -19.20
C GLY A 281 -17.15 -1.45 -18.28
N LEU A 282 -15.82 -1.49 -18.40
CA LEU A 282 -14.91 -0.70 -17.57
C LEU A 282 -14.89 0.74 -18.06
N GLN A 283 -14.86 1.68 -17.12
CA GLN A 283 -14.90 3.11 -17.37
C GLN A 283 -13.67 3.80 -16.80
N VAL A 284 -13.43 5.03 -17.21
CA VAL A 284 -12.48 5.96 -16.60
C VAL A 284 -13.03 7.38 -16.59
N VAL A 285 -12.74 8.10 -15.52
CA VAL A 285 -13.06 9.52 -15.34
C VAL A 285 -11.86 10.25 -14.72
N GLU A 286 -11.69 11.54 -15.03
CA GLU A 286 -10.68 12.38 -14.39
C GLU A 286 -11.12 12.78 -12.99
N MET A 287 -10.16 13.10 -12.11
CA MET A 287 -10.41 13.54 -10.75
C MET A 287 -9.88 14.96 -10.54
N ALA A 288 -10.76 15.88 -10.14
CA ALA A 288 -10.39 17.24 -9.74
C ALA A 288 -9.73 17.26 -8.34
N SER A 289 -10.15 16.34 -7.48
CA SER A 289 -9.56 16.08 -6.16
C SER A 289 -9.76 14.61 -5.78
N MET A 290 -9.24 14.16 -4.64
CA MET A 290 -9.45 12.78 -4.16
C MET A 290 -10.94 12.47 -3.89
N THR A 291 -11.81 13.46 -3.82
CA THR A 291 -13.24 13.30 -3.53
C THR A 291 -14.16 13.84 -4.62
N GLU A 292 -13.63 14.28 -5.77
CA GLU A 292 -14.43 14.91 -6.83
C GLU A 292 -13.93 14.51 -8.22
N THR A 293 -14.82 13.95 -9.04
CA THR A 293 -14.56 13.65 -10.45
C THR A 293 -14.80 14.86 -11.34
N THR A 294 -14.16 14.90 -12.50
CA THR A 294 -14.34 15.95 -13.51
C THR A 294 -14.31 15.38 -14.92
N GLY A 295 -14.93 16.08 -15.86
CA GLY A 295 -14.99 15.66 -17.26
C GLY A 295 -15.92 14.47 -17.52
N PRO A 296 -15.88 13.94 -18.75
CA PRO A 296 -16.75 12.83 -19.16
C PRO A 296 -16.24 11.48 -18.62
N VAL A 297 -17.18 10.58 -18.33
CA VAL A 297 -16.90 9.15 -18.16
C VAL A 297 -16.70 8.53 -19.54
N THR A 298 -15.63 7.76 -19.71
CA THR A 298 -15.28 7.11 -20.99
C THR A 298 -15.03 5.63 -20.79
N ASN A 299 -15.42 4.81 -21.76
CA ASN A 299 -15.29 3.36 -21.68
C ASN A 299 -13.85 2.93 -22.03
N LEU A 300 -13.30 2.01 -21.26
CA LEU A 300 -11.95 1.45 -21.40
C LEU A 300 -11.94 0.07 -22.05
N ALA A 301 -12.91 -0.79 -21.70
CA ALA A 301 -12.90 -2.20 -22.08
C ALA A 301 -14.29 -2.84 -21.95
N ARG A 302 -14.52 -3.87 -22.76
CA ARG A 302 -15.74 -4.69 -22.77
C ARG A 302 -15.36 -6.16 -22.88
N HIS A 303 -16.20 -7.04 -22.35
CA HIS A 303 -16.16 -8.46 -22.61
C HIS A 303 -16.60 -8.75 -24.06
N PRO A 304 -16.09 -9.82 -24.71
CA PRO A 304 -16.56 -10.23 -26.04
C PRO A 304 -18.03 -10.68 -26.08
N GLU A 305 -18.57 -11.21 -24.98
CA GLU A 305 -20.01 -11.43 -24.83
C GLU A 305 -20.70 -10.13 -24.39
N ASP A 306 -21.78 -9.74 -25.08
CA ASP A 306 -22.59 -8.56 -24.75
C ASP A 306 -24.00 -8.69 -25.37
N PRO A 307 -25.11 -8.82 -24.61
CA PRO A 307 -25.25 -9.02 -23.15
C PRO A 307 -25.41 -10.51 -22.71
N PRO A 308 -24.98 -10.89 -21.49
CA PRO A 308 -24.31 -10.04 -20.49
C PRO A 308 -22.85 -9.76 -20.87
N ASN A 309 -22.30 -8.68 -20.31
CA ASN A 309 -20.93 -8.22 -20.50
C ASN A 309 -20.09 -8.51 -19.23
N PRO A 310 -19.73 -9.77 -18.93
CA PRO A 310 -19.09 -10.13 -17.67
C PRO A 310 -17.63 -9.67 -17.62
N ILE A 311 -17.44 -8.39 -17.31
CA ILE A 311 -16.14 -7.73 -17.11
C ILE A 311 -16.24 -6.79 -15.90
N GLU A 312 -15.22 -6.80 -15.03
CA GLU A 312 -15.14 -5.94 -13.84
C GLU A 312 -13.69 -5.75 -13.36
N ASN A 313 -13.50 -5.11 -12.19
CA ASN A 313 -12.21 -4.87 -11.55
C ASN A 313 -11.13 -4.30 -12.51
N PRO A 314 -11.23 -3.02 -12.92
CA PRO A 314 -10.18 -2.39 -13.69
C PRO A 314 -8.95 -2.14 -12.83
N GLN A 315 -7.77 -2.43 -13.37
CA GLN A 315 -6.51 -2.00 -12.75
C GLN A 315 -5.54 -1.45 -13.80
N VAL A 316 -5.21 -0.17 -13.67
CA VAL A 316 -4.39 0.57 -14.64
C VAL A 316 -3.03 0.93 -14.02
N PHE A 317 -1.95 0.43 -14.63
CA PHE A 317 -0.59 0.70 -14.16
C PHE A 317 0.39 0.95 -15.32
N ALA A 318 1.44 1.73 -15.06
CA ALA A 318 2.45 2.05 -16.06
C ALA A 318 3.68 1.14 -15.94
N ARG A 319 4.23 0.72 -17.08
CA ARG A 319 5.60 0.17 -17.12
C ARG A 319 6.27 0.45 -18.46
N GLY A 320 7.49 0.98 -18.40
CA GLY A 320 8.25 1.37 -19.57
C GLY A 320 7.49 2.40 -20.41
N GLY A 321 7.34 2.14 -21.71
CA GLY A 321 6.60 3.02 -22.62
C GLY A 321 5.08 2.92 -22.53
N TYR A 322 4.54 1.90 -21.85
CA TYR A 322 3.12 1.53 -21.91
C TYR A 322 2.38 1.72 -20.58
N TRP A 323 1.07 1.81 -20.71
CA TRP A 323 0.06 1.60 -19.69
C TRP A 323 -0.56 0.23 -19.91
N TYR A 324 -0.83 -0.50 -18.85
CA TYR A 324 -1.53 -1.78 -18.87
C TYR A 324 -2.86 -1.60 -18.18
N LEU A 325 -3.90 -2.24 -18.72
CA LEU A 325 -5.21 -2.37 -18.09
C LEU A 325 -5.44 -3.85 -17.87
N THR A 326 -5.52 -4.27 -16.62
CA THR A 326 -6.07 -5.57 -16.27
C THR A 326 -7.57 -5.46 -16.00
N ALA A 327 -8.28 -6.54 -16.30
CA ALA A 327 -9.71 -6.67 -16.08
C ALA A 327 -10.00 -8.11 -15.66
N ALA A 328 -11.00 -8.31 -14.81
CA ALA A 328 -11.52 -9.62 -14.54
C ALA A 328 -12.66 -9.94 -15.52
N TRP A 329 -12.60 -11.10 -16.16
CA TRP A 329 -13.61 -11.62 -17.08
C TRP A 329 -14.40 -12.75 -16.44
N ASP A 330 -15.61 -12.94 -16.97
CA ASP A 330 -16.53 -14.01 -16.62
C ASP A 330 -17.12 -13.88 -15.21
N LEU A 331 -17.38 -14.99 -14.50
CA LEU A 331 -18.27 -14.99 -13.34
C LEU A 331 -17.51 -15.32 -12.05
N CYS A 332 -17.39 -14.31 -11.20
CA CYS A 332 -16.98 -14.47 -9.79
C CYS A 332 -18.09 -15.15 -8.98
N CYS A 333 -17.79 -15.34 -7.70
CA CYS A 333 -18.77 -15.42 -6.62
C CYS A 333 -19.66 -16.67 -6.69
N ARG A 334 -19.11 -17.77 -7.22
CA ARG A 334 -19.76 -19.08 -7.36
C ARG A 334 -18.93 -20.21 -6.76
N GLY A 335 -18.01 -19.88 -5.85
CA GLY A 335 -17.12 -20.84 -5.22
C GLY A 335 -16.33 -21.62 -6.28
N VAL A 336 -16.36 -22.96 -6.19
CA VAL A 336 -15.67 -23.83 -7.14
C VAL A 336 -16.24 -23.82 -8.57
N ASP A 337 -17.44 -23.25 -8.76
CA ASP A 337 -18.09 -23.08 -10.08
C ASP A 337 -17.77 -21.72 -10.72
N SER A 338 -16.91 -20.90 -10.11
CA SER A 338 -16.46 -19.64 -10.69
C SER A 338 -15.62 -19.87 -11.94
N THR A 339 -15.90 -19.09 -12.99
CA THR A 339 -15.18 -19.10 -14.27
C THR A 339 -14.27 -17.88 -14.42
N TYR A 340 -14.07 -17.16 -13.33
CA TYR A 340 -13.35 -15.90 -13.26
C TYR A 340 -11.90 -16.03 -13.74
N ARG A 341 -11.41 -15.06 -14.52
CA ARG A 341 -10.03 -15.01 -14.99
C ARG A 341 -9.60 -13.57 -15.19
N THR A 342 -8.31 -13.30 -15.10
CA THR A 342 -7.78 -11.95 -15.35
C THR A 342 -7.22 -11.85 -16.75
N VAL A 343 -7.62 -10.82 -17.49
CA VAL A 343 -7.02 -10.45 -18.78
C VAL A 343 -6.25 -9.15 -18.69
N VAL A 344 -5.40 -8.89 -19.67
CA VAL A 344 -4.61 -7.67 -19.80
C VAL A 344 -4.60 -7.14 -21.24
N GLY A 345 -4.65 -5.82 -21.36
CA GLY A 345 -4.31 -5.07 -22.56
C GLY A 345 -3.27 -4.00 -22.25
N ARG A 346 -2.68 -3.40 -23.29
CA ARG A 346 -1.77 -2.25 -23.13
C ARG A 346 -2.06 -1.12 -24.11
N SER A 347 -1.67 0.09 -23.74
CA SER A 347 -1.75 1.29 -24.55
C SER A 347 -0.55 2.20 -24.30
N THR A 348 -0.25 3.11 -25.22
CA THR A 348 0.71 4.20 -24.95
C THR A 348 0.05 5.37 -24.19
N SER A 349 -1.28 5.33 -24.02
CA SER A 349 -2.09 6.34 -23.33
C SER A 349 -2.72 5.73 -22.06
N PRO A 350 -2.84 6.50 -20.96
CA PRO A 350 -3.47 6.01 -19.72
C PRO A 350 -4.96 5.68 -19.89
N THR A 351 -5.62 6.26 -20.88
CA THR A 351 -7.06 6.07 -21.16
C THR A 351 -7.32 5.27 -22.43
N GLY A 352 -6.31 4.57 -22.94
CA GLY A 352 -6.42 3.77 -24.15
C GLY A 352 -6.34 4.57 -25.45
N PRO A 353 -6.70 3.94 -26.59
CA PRO A 353 -7.27 2.59 -26.68
C PRO A 353 -6.28 1.53 -26.20
N PHE A 354 -6.75 0.59 -25.39
CA PHE A 354 -5.99 -0.59 -24.98
C PHE A 354 -6.21 -1.70 -26.01
N VAL A 355 -5.14 -2.41 -26.34
CA VAL A 355 -5.17 -3.59 -27.23
C VAL A 355 -4.51 -4.76 -26.52
N ASP A 356 -4.90 -5.98 -26.88
CA ASP A 356 -4.25 -7.20 -26.39
C ASP A 356 -2.98 -7.56 -27.19
N ARG A 357 -2.37 -8.72 -26.89
CA ARG A 357 -1.14 -9.21 -27.52
C ARG A 357 -1.26 -9.41 -29.02
N ASP A 358 -2.45 -9.74 -29.51
CA ASP A 358 -2.73 -9.95 -30.93
C ASP A 358 -3.22 -8.66 -31.63
N GLY A 359 -3.34 -7.57 -30.87
CA GLY A 359 -3.72 -6.26 -31.37
C GLY A 359 -5.23 -6.02 -31.42
N VAL A 360 -6.04 -6.88 -30.81
CA VAL A 360 -7.49 -6.70 -30.75
C VAL A 360 -7.82 -5.63 -29.69
N PRO A 361 -8.64 -4.60 -30.01
CA PRO A 361 -9.05 -3.60 -29.02
C PRO A 361 -9.83 -4.21 -27.86
N LEU A 362 -9.53 -3.77 -26.63
CA LEU A 362 -10.28 -4.19 -25.43
C LEU A 362 -11.74 -3.72 -25.46
N LEU A 363 -12.04 -2.66 -26.21
CA LEU A 363 -13.42 -2.21 -26.46
C LEU A 363 -14.21 -3.14 -27.41
N GLU A 364 -13.50 -4.03 -28.12
CA GLU A 364 -14.05 -5.00 -29.07
C GLU A 364 -13.91 -6.44 -28.54
N GLY A 365 -13.72 -6.62 -27.23
CA GLY A 365 -13.60 -7.93 -26.59
C GLY A 365 -12.18 -8.54 -26.67
N GLY A 366 -11.17 -7.75 -27.03
CA GLY A 366 -9.76 -8.16 -26.90
C GLY A 366 -9.33 -8.32 -25.45
N GLY A 367 -8.36 -9.18 -25.19
CA GLY A 367 -7.81 -9.41 -23.86
C GLY A 367 -6.87 -10.60 -23.83
N THR A 368 -5.62 -10.38 -23.42
CA THR A 368 -4.66 -11.48 -23.21
C THR A 368 -4.85 -12.05 -21.82
N VAL A 369 -5.16 -13.34 -21.70
CA VAL A 369 -5.30 -14.00 -20.39
C VAL A 369 -3.97 -13.94 -19.62
N LEU A 370 -4.02 -13.37 -18.42
CA LEU A 370 -2.90 -13.21 -17.49
C LEU A 370 -2.96 -14.22 -16.35
N LEU A 371 -4.14 -14.38 -15.75
CA LEU A 371 -4.42 -15.38 -14.73
C LEU A 371 -5.67 -16.18 -15.14
N ASP A 372 -5.58 -17.49 -14.97
CA ASP A 372 -6.66 -18.46 -15.19
C ASP A 372 -6.52 -19.56 -14.14
N ARG A 373 -7.52 -20.45 -14.05
CA ARG A 373 -7.53 -21.57 -13.11
C ARG A 373 -6.22 -22.37 -13.18
N ARG A 374 -5.62 -22.64 -12.02
CA ARG A 374 -4.43 -23.50 -11.88
C ARG A 374 -4.60 -24.42 -10.67
N GLY A 375 -4.72 -25.73 -10.93
CA GLY A 375 -4.98 -26.72 -9.89
C GLY A 375 -6.26 -26.40 -9.10
N ASP A 376 -6.07 -26.20 -7.79
CA ASP A 376 -7.14 -25.84 -6.86
C ASP A 376 -7.40 -24.33 -6.76
N GLN A 377 -6.58 -23.48 -7.38
CA GLN A 377 -6.87 -22.06 -7.49
C GLN A 377 -7.90 -21.80 -8.60
N VAL A 378 -9.17 -21.77 -8.22
CA VAL A 378 -10.31 -21.53 -9.12
C VAL A 378 -10.60 -20.04 -9.17
N GLY A 379 -10.96 -19.54 -10.35
CA GLY A 379 -11.46 -18.18 -10.48
C GLY A 379 -10.48 -17.07 -10.04
N PRO A 380 -9.18 -17.10 -10.37
CA PRO A 380 -8.28 -16.04 -9.92
C PRO A 380 -8.62 -14.70 -10.57
N GLY A 381 -8.94 -13.71 -9.74
CA GLY A 381 -9.37 -12.39 -10.20
C GLY A 381 -9.31 -11.33 -9.11
N ALA A 382 -9.93 -10.19 -9.42
CA ALA A 382 -9.80 -8.95 -8.67
C ALA A 382 -8.32 -8.59 -8.38
N LEU A 383 -7.56 -8.33 -9.45
CA LEU A 383 -6.11 -8.16 -9.39
C LEU A 383 -5.74 -6.70 -9.11
N ASP A 384 -4.91 -6.49 -8.08
CA ASP A 384 -4.22 -5.24 -7.82
C ASP A 384 -2.69 -5.44 -7.92
N VAL A 385 -1.92 -4.36 -8.11
CA VAL A 385 -0.46 -4.43 -8.24
C VAL A 385 0.27 -3.45 -7.33
N LEU A 386 1.42 -3.89 -6.82
CA LEU A 386 2.35 -3.09 -6.03
C LEU A 386 3.76 -3.21 -6.61
N GLU A 387 4.44 -2.09 -6.85
CA GLU A 387 5.88 -2.09 -7.10
C GLU A 387 6.63 -2.04 -5.77
N ASP A 388 7.40 -3.08 -5.46
CA ASP A 388 8.24 -3.17 -4.26
C ASP A 388 9.68 -3.55 -4.65
N ARG A 389 10.65 -2.74 -4.20
CA ARG A 389 12.10 -2.97 -4.40
C ARG A 389 12.48 -3.30 -5.87
N GLY A 390 11.80 -2.69 -6.83
CA GLY A 390 12.06 -2.83 -8.27
C GLY A 390 11.41 -4.06 -8.93
N LEU A 391 10.60 -4.82 -8.19
CA LEU A 391 9.74 -5.87 -8.72
C LEU A 391 8.28 -5.44 -8.65
N LEU A 392 7.48 -5.89 -9.61
CA LEU A 392 6.04 -5.70 -9.58
C LEU A 392 5.42 -6.97 -9.02
N TYR A 393 4.54 -6.85 -8.04
CA TYR A 393 3.76 -7.95 -7.48
C TYR A 393 2.29 -7.74 -7.80
N ALA A 394 1.60 -8.82 -8.10
CA ALA A 394 0.15 -8.88 -8.21
C ALA A 394 -0.42 -9.57 -6.97
N VAL A 395 -1.42 -8.94 -6.35
CA VAL A 395 -2.30 -9.61 -5.39
C VAL A 395 -3.60 -9.94 -6.11
N HIS A 396 -4.18 -11.09 -5.80
CA HIS A 396 -5.50 -11.48 -6.30
C HIS A 396 -6.15 -12.45 -5.32
N HIS A 397 -7.48 -12.59 -5.40
CA HIS A 397 -8.17 -13.68 -4.70
C HIS A 397 -8.29 -14.92 -5.60
N TYR A 398 -8.65 -16.05 -5.02
CA TYR A 398 -9.08 -17.27 -5.70
C TYR A 398 -10.01 -18.08 -4.77
N TYR A 399 -10.84 -18.94 -5.36
CA TYR A 399 -11.63 -19.93 -4.63
C TYR A 399 -10.84 -21.23 -4.56
N ASP A 400 -10.52 -21.69 -3.35
CA ASP A 400 -9.70 -22.89 -3.15
C ASP A 400 -10.55 -24.16 -3.23
N ALA A 401 -10.42 -24.92 -4.32
CA ALA A 401 -11.15 -26.17 -4.51
C ALA A 401 -10.78 -27.27 -3.50
N ALA A 402 -9.56 -27.25 -2.94
CA ALA A 402 -9.17 -28.20 -1.89
C ALA A 402 -9.80 -27.85 -0.54
N ALA A 403 -10.33 -26.63 -0.40
CA ALA A 403 -11.01 -26.13 0.78
C ALA A 403 -12.46 -25.68 0.48
N ASP A 404 -13.18 -26.42 -0.38
CA ASP A 404 -14.61 -26.20 -0.68
C ASP A 404 -14.97 -24.78 -1.15
N GLY A 405 -14.05 -24.14 -1.88
CA GLY A 405 -14.25 -22.81 -2.44
C GLY A 405 -13.99 -21.65 -1.48
N VAL A 406 -13.35 -21.90 -0.33
CA VAL A 406 -12.88 -20.83 0.57
C VAL A 406 -12.04 -19.80 -0.21
N ILE A 407 -12.33 -18.53 0.02
CA ILE A 407 -11.71 -17.41 -0.70
C ILE A 407 -10.40 -17.04 -0.04
N ARG A 408 -9.29 -17.23 -0.75
CA ARG A 408 -7.93 -16.94 -0.29
C ARG A 408 -7.26 -15.89 -1.14
N MET A 409 -6.31 -15.15 -0.58
CA MET A 409 -5.40 -14.32 -1.38
C MET A 409 -4.13 -15.05 -1.78
N GLN A 410 -3.55 -14.59 -2.88
CA GLN A 410 -2.23 -14.97 -3.32
C GLN A 410 -1.48 -13.74 -3.83
N VAL A 411 -0.23 -13.59 -3.43
CA VAL A 411 0.71 -12.60 -4.01
C VAL A 411 1.69 -13.31 -4.94
N ARG A 412 1.97 -12.73 -6.10
CA ARG A 412 2.90 -13.28 -7.11
C ARG A 412 3.74 -12.16 -7.73
N GLU A 413 5.02 -12.41 -7.96
CA GLU A 413 5.84 -11.56 -8.83
C GLU A 413 5.27 -11.56 -10.25
N VAL A 414 5.19 -10.39 -10.87
CA VAL A 414 4.82 -10.22 -12.28
C VAL A 414 6.11 -10.23 -13.13
N GLY A 415 6.31 -11.33 -13.85
CA GLY A 415 7.33 -11.50 -14.88
C GLY A 415 6.96 -10.79 -16.20
N TRP A 416 7.91 -10.73 -17.14
CA TRP A 416 7.76 -9.96 -18.39
C TRP A 416 8.37 -10.67 -19.58
N GLU A 417 7.59 -10.82 -20.65
CA GLU A 417 7.99 -11.42 -21.91
C GLU A 417 7.54 -10.54 -23.07
N ASP A 418 8.48 -10.10 -23.91
CA ASP A 418 8.21 -9.22 -25.07
C ASP A 418 7.37 -7.97 -24.74
N GLY A 419 7.56 -7.43 -23.52
CA GLY A 419 6.82 -6.28 -23.02
C GLY A 419 5.37 -6.58 -22.64
N TRP A 420 5.03 -7.83 -22.34
CA TRP A 420 3.76 -8.26 -21.77
C TRP A 420 3.96 -8.85 -20.38
N PRO A 421 3.07 -8.57 -19.42
CA PRO A 421 3.14 -9.20 -18.12
C PRO A 421 2.82 -10.69 -18.25
N VAL A 422 3.53 -11.49 -17.46
CA VAL A 422 3.28 -12.92 -17.26
C VAL A 422 3.33 -13.18 -15.76
N VAL A 423 2.42 -14.00 -15.24
CA VAL A 423 2.46 -14.38 -13.83
C VAL A 423 2.94 -15.83 -13.73
N PRO A 424 4.14 -16.08 -13.15
CA PRO A 424 4.69 -17.41 -13.01
C PRO A 424 3.70 -18.37 -12.38
N GLY A 425 3.52 -19.53 -13.01
CA GLY A 425 2.88 -20.69 -12.40
C GLY A 425 3.90 -21.49 -11.63
N GLU A 426 3.47 -22.12 -10.55
CA GLU A 426 4.09 -23.38 -10.16
C GLU A 426 3.28 -24.46 -10.87
N ASP A 427 3.98 -25.33 -11.60
CA ASP A 427 3.41 -26.54 -12.20
C ASP A 427 2.86 -27.49 -11.12
#